data_AF-A0A413ID18-F1
#
_entry.id   AF-A0A413ID18-F1
#
_cell.length_a   1.000
_cell.length_b   1.000
_cell.length_c   1.000
_cell.angle_alpha   90.00
_cell.angle_beta   90.00
_cell.angle_gamma   90.00
#
_symmetry.space_group_name_H-M   'P 1'
#
loop_
_entity.id
_entity.type
_entity.pdbx_description
1 polymer ?
#
loop_
_entity_poly.entity_id
_entity_poly.type
_entity_poly.pdbx_seq_one_letter_code
_entity_poly.pdbx_strand_id
1 'polypeptide(L)'
;MEIWSWLKKLEPGNYSIRAYYGENVAAGYDKLYVEGSQTFNLVKGDNREVKFTCVPANVKVNIKFEDNFFEFYSDCKVNLSTRHLSVPFVMAKEDVDKDAFFKADAAGETLTLTFDLKDKQGVTVSPENFGEQVVSIKPRDFLTITIKPKMIDVEGGKIDGITVTIDDSVTIQEYPIEIPDEFLPGEDTEVGN
;
A
#
# COMPACT_ATOMS: atom_id res chain seq x y z
N MET A 1 5.02 -2.45 -20.25
CA MET A 1 6.17 -1.93 -19.49
C MET A 1 7.06 -1.20 -20.48
N GLU A 2 6.96 0.13 -20.53
CA GLU A 2 7.72 0.93 -21.51
C GLU A 2 9.21 0.91 -21.16
N ILE A 3 10.03 0.41 -22.07
CA ILE A 3 11.49 0.46 -21.96
C ILE A 3 11.92 1.80 -22.54
N TRP A 4 12.20 2.76 -21.66
CA TRP A 4 12.76 4.05 -22.04
C TRP A 4 14.26 3.88 -22.33
N SER A 5 14.65 3.72 -23.60
CA SER A 5 16.06 3.64 -24.00
C SER A 5 16.64 5.06 -24.16
N TRP A 6 17.49 5.48 -23.21
CA TRP A 6 18.27 6.71 -23.30
C TRP A 6 19.76 6.36 -23.30
N LEU A 7 20.43 6.53 -24.45
CA LEU A 7 21.89 6.42 -24.55
C LEU A 7 22.54 7.68 -23.98
N LYS A 8 23.28 7.55 -22.87
CA LYS A 8 24.02 8.66 -22.26
C LYS A 8 25.47 8.27 -22.02
N LYS A 9 26.40 9.03 -22.60
CA LYS A 9 27.84 8.85 -22.39
C LYS A 9 28.22 9.44 -21.03
N LEU A 10 28.80 8.62 -20.17
CA LEU A 10 29.21 8.99 -18.81
C LEU A 10 30.72 8.79 -18.65
N GLU A 11 31.37 9.64 -17.86
CA GLU A 11 32.78 9.47 -17.50
C GLU A 11 32.96 8.34 -16.47
N PRO A 12 34.15 7.74 -16.32
CA PRO A 12 34.37 6.75 -15.26
C PRO A 12 34.08 7.34 -13.88
N GLY A 13 33.34 6.61 -13.06
CA GLY A 13 32.89 7.13 -11.76
C GLY A 13 31.78 6.30 -11.13
N ASN A 14 31.34 6.74 -9.94
CA ASN A 14 30.20 6.14 -9.24
C ASN A 14 28.92 6.87 -9.64
N TYR A 15 27.94 6.12 -10.12
CA TYR A 15 26.64 6.64 -10.54
C TYR A 15 25.53 5.95 -9.77
N SER A 16 24.44 6.70 -9.57
CA SER A 16 23.19 6.16 -9.06
C SER A 16 22.09 6.51 -10.06
N ILE A 17 21.32 5.51 -10.47
CA ILE A 17 20.08 5.70 -11.24
C ILE A 17 18.92 5.49 -10.27
N ARG A 18 17.94 6.39 -10.35
CA ARG A 18 16.67 6.29 -9.63
C ARG A 18 15.53 6.46 -10.63
N ALA A 19 14.56 5.57 -10.55
CA ALA A 19 13.27 5.73 -11.21
C ALA A 19 12.16 5.69 -10.16
N TYR A 20 11.09 6.43 -10.40
CA TYR A 20 9.92 6.46 -9.55
C TYR A 20 8.67 6.75 -10.39
N TYR A 21 7.51 6.33 -9.88
CA TYR A 21 6.21 6.65 -10.46
C TYR A 21 5.24 6.97 -9.34
N GLY A 22 4.37 7.96 -9.58
CA GLY A 22 3.43 8.50 -8.59
C GLY A 22 4.00 9.64 -7.74
N GLU A 23 3.23 10.07 -6.75
CA GLU A 23 3.58 11.15 -5.84
C GLU A 23 3.97 10.59 -4.46
N ASN A 24 5.12 11.02 -3.92
CA ASN A 24 5.58 10.60 -2.60
C ASN A 24 4.88 11.41 -1.50
N VAL A 25 3.63 11.06 -1.22
CA VAL A 25 2.80 11.67 -0.17
C VAL A 25 2.68 10.74 1.04
N ALA A 26 2.31 11.28 2.20
CA ALA A 26 2.18 10.51 3.44
C ALA A 26 1.05 9.48 3.40
N ALA A 27 -0.12 9.87 2.90
CA ALA A 27 -1.21 8.96 2.59
C ALA A 27 -2.15 9.56 1.54
N GLY A 28 -2.88 8.70 0.83
CA GLY A 28 -3.96 9.14 -0.06
C GLY A 28 -4.60 7.99 -0.82
N TYR A 29 -5.83 8.22 -1.29
CA TYR A 29 -6.50 7.32 -2.24
C TYR A 29 -5.83 7.40 -3.60
N ASP A 30 -5.62 6.25 -4.23
CA ASP A 30 -5.01 6.14 -5.57
C ASP A 30 -3.61 6.78 -5.67
N LYS A 31 -2.91 6.92 -4.54
CA LYS A 31 -1.55 7.48 -4.42
C LYS A 31 -0.48 6.41 -4.33
N LEU A 32 -0.55 5.40 -5.21
CA LEU A 32 0.53 4.42 -5.34
C LEU A 32 1.83 5.13 -5.74
N TYR A 33 2.86 4.98 -4.92
CA TYR A 33 4.21 5.42 -5.21
C TYR A 33 5.15 4.21 -5.25
N VAL A 34 5.83 4.05 -6.38
CA VAL A 34 6.83 3.02 -6.60
C VAL A 34 8.18 3.69 -6.84
N GLU A 35 9.23 3.10 -6.30
CA GLU A 35 10.59 3.57 -6.57
C GLU A 35 11.57 2.41 -6.67
N GLY A 36 12.64 2.64 -7.42
CA GLY A 36 13.77 1.75 -7.55
C GLY A 36 15.03 2.57 -7.74
N SER A 37 16.13 2.10 -7.16
CA SER A 37 17.43 2.70 -7.40
C SER A 37 18.50 1.63 -7.51
N GLN A 38 19.52 1.93 -8.30
CA GLN A 38 20.71 1.09 -8.39
C GLN A 38 21.95 1.97 -8.48
N THR A 39 22.95 1.62 -7.69
CA THR A 39 24.26 2.26 -7.72
C THR A 39 25.23 1.33 -8.43
N PHE A 40 26.03 1.88 -9.33
CA PHE A 40 27.03 1.14 -10.08
C PHE A 40 28.27 2.00 -10.31
N ASN A 41 29.39 1.32 -10.52
CA ASN A 41 30.67 1.95 -10.87
C ASN A 41 30.93 1.74 -12.36
N LEU A 42 31.25 2.81 -13.08
CA LEU A 42 31.67 2.78 -14.48
C LEU A 42 33.19 2.93 -14.57
N VAL A 43 33.82 2.05 -15.34
CA VAL A 43 35.23 2.16 -15.72
C VAL A 43 35.37 2.57 -17.19
N LYS A 44 36.54 3.06 -17.59
CA LYS A 44 36.76 3.55 -18.96
C LYS A 44 36.64 2.39 -19.96
N GLY A 45 35.79 2.54 -20.98
CA GLY A 45 35.55 1.52 -22.01
C GLY A 45 34.46 0.51 -21.64
N ASP A 46 33.78 0.69 -20.50
CA ASP A 46 32.71 -0.18 -20.03
C ASP A 46 31.38 0.17 -20.72
N ASN A 47 30.73 -0.80 -21.33
CA ASN A 47 29.35 -0.70 -21.82
C ASN A 47 28.47 -1.51 -20.88
N ARG A 48 27.68 -0.84 -20.04
CA ARG A 48 26.80 -1.51 -19.07
C ARG A 48 25.34 -1.28 -19.36
N GLU A 49 24.60 -2.39 -19.40
CA GLU A 49 23.15 -2.40 -19.29
C GLU A 49 22.78 -2.46 -17.79
N VAL A 50 21.98 -1.49 -17.33
CA VAL A 50 21.53 -1.39 -15.93
C VAL A 50 20.05 -1.75 -15.87
N LYS A 51 19.74 -2.87 -15.22
CA LYS A 51 18.37 -3.33 -14.95
C LYS A 51 18.10 -3.27 -13.46
N PHE A 52 17.00 -2.62 -13.08
CA PHE A 52 16.52 -2.60 -11.70
C PHE A 52 14.99 -2.54 -11.69
N THR A 53 14.40 -3.09 -10.63
CA THR A 53 12.96 -3.17 -10.45
C THR A 53 12.50 -2.05 -9.52
N CYS A 54 11.45 -1.34 -9.90
CA CYS A 54 10.75 -0.45 -8.99
C CYS A 54 9.73 -1.26 -8.18
N VAL A 55 9.73 -1.06 -6.86
CA VAL A 55 8.77 -1.70 -5.96
C VAL A 55 7.91 -0.63 -5.26
N PRO A 56 6.67 -0.95 -4.87
CA PRO A 56 5.87 -0.06 -4.03
C PRO A 56 6.61 0.34 -2.75
N ALA A 57 6.74 1.64 -2.51
CA ALA A 57 7.26 2.17 -1.25
C ALA A 57 6.14 2.46 -0.24
N ASN A 58 4.90 2.13 -0.59
CA ASN A 58 3.72 2.29 0.25
C ASN A 58 3.22 0.94 0.77
N VAL A 59 2.41 1.02 1.80
CA VAL A 59 1.46 -0.01 2.20
C VAL A 59 0.09 0.32 1.62
N LYS A 60 -0.62 -0.69 1.12
CA LYS A 60 -2.01 -0.54 0.66
C LYS A 60 -2.95 -0.94 1.80
N VAL A 61 -3.95 -0.12 2.08
CA VAL A 61 -4.91 -0.33 3.17
C VAL A 61 -6.34 -0.21 2.62
N ASN A 62 -7.17 -1.19 2.95
CA ASN A 62 -8.62 -1.16 2.71
C ASN A 62 -9.37 -1.36 4.04
N ILE A 63 -10.58 -0.80 4.12
CA ILE A 63 -11.51 -1.06 5.22
C ILE A 63 -12.73 -1.82 4.72
N LYS A 64 -13.27 -2.70 5.56
CA LYS A 64 -14.52 -3.43 5.35
C LYS A 64 -15.34 -3.47 6.63
N PHE A 65 -16.66 -3.37 6.50
CA PHE A 65 -17.59 -3.57 7.59
C PHE A 65 -18.36 -4.87 7.35
N GLU A 66 -18.61 -5.64 8.41
CA GLU A 66 -19.47 -6.81 8.32
C GLU A 66 -20.93 -6.40 8.10
N ASP A 67 -21.72 -7.24 7.41
CA ASP A 67 -23.07 -6.88 6.96
C ASP A 67 -24.00 -6.44 8.12
N ASN A 68 -23.87 -7.10 9.27
CA ASN A 68 -24.65 -6.80 10.47
C ASN A 68 -24.12 -5.58 11.25
N PHE A 69 -22.98 -5.00 10.88
CA PHE A 69 -22.38 -3.89 11.61
C PHE A 69 -23.33 -2.70 11.70
N PHE A 70 -23.93 -2.34 10.57
CA PHE A 70 -24.87 -1.22 10.49
C PHE A 70 -26.27 -1.58 10.99
N GLU A 71 -26.52 -2.79 11.52
CA GLU A 71 -27.72 -3.08 12.29
C GLU A 71 -27.63 -2.52 13.71
N PHE A 72 -26.41 -2.32 14.20
CA PHE A 72 -26.13 -1.90 15.57
C PHE A 72 -25.59 -0.47 15.68
N TYR A 73 -24.84 -0.02 14.67
CA TYR A 73 -24.26 1.32 14.62
C TYR A 73 -24.81 2.11 13.42
N SER A 74 -24.90 3.43 13.53
CA SER A 74 -25.27 4.29 12.39
C SER A 74 -24.07 4.74 11.57
N ASP A 75 -22.91 4.85 12.21
CA ASP A 75 -21.68 5.38 11.62
C ASP A 75 -20.44 4.82 12.32
N CYS A 76 -19.35 4.67 11.56
CA CYS A 76 -18.04 4.31 12.07
C CYS A 76 -16.97 4.94 11.18
N LYS A 77 -16.10 5.74 11.80
CA LYS A 77 -14.91 6.31 11.17
C LYS A 77 -13.67 5.65 11.73
N VAL A 78 -12.78 5.23 10.86
CA VAL A 78 -11.48 4.67 11.20
C VAL A 78 -10.44 5.76 10.98
N ASN A 79 -9.77 6.18 12.05
CA ASN A 79 -8.69 7.15 12.02
C ASN A 79 -7.36 6.39 12.01
N LEU A 80 -6.62 6.49 10.91
CA LEU A 80 -5.34 5.84 10.69
C LEU A 80 -4.20 6.83 10.87
N SER A 81 -3.26 6.52 11.76
CA SER A 81 -2.13 7.38 12.07
C SER A 81 -0.81 6.63 11.88
N THR A 82 0.14 7.29 11.22
CA THR A 82 1.53 6.83 11.06
C THR A 82 2.45 7.99 11.38
N ARG A 83 3.77 7.75 11.49
CA ARG A 83 4.71 8.84 11.79
C ARG A 83 4.87 9.86 10.66
N HIS A 84 4.46 9.50 9.44
CA HIS A 84 4.49 10.39 8.27
C HIS A 84 3.26 11.30 8.20
N LEU A 85 2.21 10.99 8.96
CA LEU A 85 0.97 11.76 9.00
C LEU A 85 1.00 12.78 10.15
N SER A 86 0.77 14.06 9.81
CA SER A 86 0.58 15.12 10.81
C SER A 86 -0.84 15.14 11.40
N VAL A 87 -1.81 14.61 10.64
CA VAL A 87 -3.20 14.43 11.03
C VAL A 87 -3.65 13.02 10.67
N PRO A 88 -4.52 12.37 11.47
CA PRO A 88 -5.02 11.06 11.14
C PRO A 88 -5.71 11.05 9.78
N PHE A 89 -5.44 10.02 8.98
CA PHE A 89 -6.16 9.76 7.75
C PHE A 89 -7.47 9.07 8.10
N VAL A 90 -8.60 9.67 7.73
CA VAL A 90 -9.92 9.18 8.13
C VAL A 90 -10.54 8.40 6.97
N MET A 91 -10.91 7.15 7.23
CA MET A 91 -11.70 6.31 6.33
C MET A 91 -13.07 6.05 6.96
N ALA A 92 -14.13 6.19 6.18
CA ALA A 92 -15.51 5.97 6.64
C ALA A 92 -16.23 4.95 5.76
N LYS A 93 -17.51 4.67 6.04
CA LYS A 93 -18.31 3.71 5.25
C LYS A 93 -18.34 4.01 3.75
N GLU A 94 -18.21 5.28 3.35
CA GLU A 94 -18.17 5.68 1.93
C GLU A 94 -16.83 5.35 1.24
N ASP A 95 -15.83 4.94 2.01
CA ASP A 95 -14.48 4.59 1.56
C ASP A 95 -14.21 3.07 1.58
N VAL A 96 -15.25 2.27 1.85
CA VAL A 96 -15.17 0.82 1.69
C VAL A 96 -14.78 0.49 0.25
N ASP A 97 -13.89 -0.48 0.09
CA ASP A 97 -13.28 -0.91 -1.18
C ASP A 97 -12.41 0.14 -1.90
N LYS A 98 -12.14 1.30 -1.29
CA LYS A 98 -11.14 2.25 -1.82
C LYS A 98 -9.74 1.88 -1.37
N ASP A 99 -8.80 1.95 -2.31
CA ASP A 99 -7.39 1.71 -2.09
C ASP A 99 -6.71 2.97 -1.52
N ALA A 100 -6.44 2.96 -0.22
CA ALA A 100 -5.61 3.97 0.41
C ALA A 100 -4.15 3.50 0.45
N PHE A 101 -3.23 4.34 0.00
CA PHE A 101 -1.81 4.07 0.03
C PHE A 101 -1.18 4.94 1.11
N PHE A 102 -0.47 4.32 2.06
CA PHE A 102 0.25 5.01 3.12
C PHE A 102 1.75 4.84 2.89
N LYS A 103 2.51 5.91 3.09
CA LYS A 103 3.96 5.84 3.12
C LYS A 103 4.38 4.97 4.30
N ALA A 104 5.27 4.03 4.01
CA ALA A 104 5.86 3.13 5.00
C ALA A 104 7.39 3.22 4.94
N ASP A 105 8.07 3.11 6.07
CA ASP A 105 9.53 3.05 6.07
C ASP A 105 10.07 1.68 5.68
N ALA A 106 11.21 1.67 4.99
CA ALA A 106 11.87 0.44 4.55
C ALA A 106 12.20 -0.54 5.71
N ALA A 107 12.42 -0.03 6.93
CA ALA A 107 12.66 -0.83 8.13
C ALA A 107 11.37 -1.35 8.79
N GLY A 108 10.20 -0.94 8.30
CA GLY A 108 8.90 -1.10 8.96
C GLY A 108 8.59 0.05 9.91
N GLU A 109 7.30 0.28 10.11
CA GLU A 109 6.77 1.24 11.08
C GLU A 109 5.44 0.76 11.68
N THR A 110 4.81 1.64 12.47
CA THR A 110 3.59 1.35 13.19
C THR A 110 2.43 2.17 12.63
N LEU A 111 1.35 1.48 12.30
CA LEU A 111 0.06 2.05 11.98
C LEU A 111 -0.87 1.92 13.19
N THR A 112 -1.32 3.04 13.72
CA THR A 112 -2.28 3.11 14.82
C THR A 112 -3.66 3.42 14.27
N LEU A 113 -4.66 2.65 14.70
CA LEU A 113 -6.05 2.82 14.33
C LEU A 113 -6.87 3.17 15.56
N THR A 114 -7.62 4.27 15.46
CA THR A 114 -8.66 4.64 16.44
C THR A 114 -10.00 4.76 15.73
N PHE A 115 -11.11 4.62 16.45
CA PHE A 115 -12.43 4.58 15.80
C PHE A 115 -13.41 5.50 16.48
N ASP A 116 -14.11 6.30 15.67
CA ASP A 116 -15.23 7.12 16.10
C ASP A 116 -16.53 6.43 15.71
N LEU A 117 -17.25 5.93 16.70
CA LEU A 117 -18.47 5.14 16.51
C LEU A 117 -19.69 5.93 16.92
N LYS A 118 -20.78 5.76 16.16
CA LYS A 118 -22.09 6.30 16.53
C LYS A 118 -23.12 5.20 16.63
N ASP A 119 -23.91 5.22 17.71
CA ASP A 119 -25.06 4.36 17.86
C ASP A 119 -26.16 4.68 16.84
N LYS A 120 -27.27 3.93 16.84
CA LYS A 120 -28.41 4.16 15.95
C LYS A 120 -29.08 5.53 16.10
N GLN A 121 -28.90 6.16 17.24
CA GLN A 121 -29.44 7.47 17.61
C GLN A 121 -28.48 8.60 17.19
N GLY A 122 -27.29 8.27 16.68
CA GLY A 122 -26.28 9.22 16.22
C GLY A 122 -25.39 9.75 17.35
N VAL A 123 -25.46 9.15 18.55
CA VAL A 123 -24.64 9.52 19.70
C VAL A 123 -23.30 8.80 19.60
N THR A 124 -22.21 9.55 19.84
CA THR A 124 -20.88 8.96 19.90
C THR A 124 -20.79 7.99 21.07
N VAL A 125 -20.38 6.76 20.77
CA VAL A 125 -20.23 5.69 21.75
C VAL A 125 -18.81 5.16 21.71
N SER A 126 -18.25 4.85 22.88
CA SER A 126 -16.95 4.19 23.00
C SER A 126 -17.18 2.92 23.83
N PRO A 127 -17.21 1.74 23.19
CA PRO A 127 -17.43 0.49 23.92
C PRO A 127 -16.34 0.25 24.96
N GLU A 128 -16.71 -0.27 26.13
CA GLU A 128 -15.73 -0.62 27.17
C GLU A 128 -14.78 -1.71 26.64
N ASN A 129 -13.47 -1.56 26.85
CA ASN A 129 -12.39 -2.40 26.29
C ASN A 129 -12.11 -2.24 24.79
N PHE A 130 -12.72 -1.28 24.11
CA PHE A 130 -12.36 -0.92 22.74
C PHE A 130 -11.26 0.16 22.75
N GLY A 131 -10.00 -0.28 22.64
CA GLY A 131 -8.81 0.57 22.62
C GLY A 131 -8.19 0.73 21.23
N GLU A 132 -7.15 1.56 21.17
CA GLU A 132 -6.34 1.74 19.95
C GLU A 132 -5.83 0.39 19.44
N GLN A 133 -5.95 0.17 18.12
CA GLN A 133 -5.38 -1.01 17.47
C GLN A 133 -4.07 -0.62 16.82
N VAL A 134 -3.05 -1.44 17.00
CA VAL A 134 -1.69 -1.15 16.53
C VAL A 134 -1.21 -2.30 15.68
N VAL A 135 -0.77 -2.00 14.46
CA VAL A 135 -0.22 -2.99 13.53
C VAL A 135 1.12 -2.51 12.97
N SER A 136 2.05 -3.44 12.77
CA SER A 136 3.30 -3.14 12.09
C SER A 136 3.09 -3.23 10.58
N ILE A 137 3.57 -2.22 9.85
CA ILE A 137 3.47 -2.13 8.40
C ILE A 137 4.86 -1.94 7.79
N LYS A 138 5.10 -2.52 6.63
CA LYS A 138 6.27 -2.25 5.78
C LYS A 138 5.82 -1.98 4.34
N PRO A 139 6.67 -1.36 3.51
CA PRO A 139 6.42 -1.22 2.09
C PRO A 139 6.06 -2.56 1.46
N ARG A 140 5.13 -2.53 0.51
CA ARG A 140 4.58 -3.70 -0.22
C ARG A 140 3.61 -4.56 0.58
N ASP A 141 3.28 -4.19 1.81
CA ASP A 141 2.20 -4.85 2.53
C ASP A 141 0.84 -4.44 1.97
N PHE A 142 -0.12 -5.34 2.18
CA PHE A 142 -1.52 -5.11 1.92
C PHE A 142 -2.33 -5.46 3.15
N LEU A 143 -3.08 -4.50 3.69
CA LEU A 143 -3.88 -4.67 4.89
C LEU A 143 -5.36 -4.50 4.56
N THR A 144 -6.17 -5.50 4.90
CA THR A 144 -7.62 -5.37 4.93
C THR A 144 -8.09 -5.33 6.38
N ILE A 145 -8.59 -4.17 6.81
CA ILE A 145 -9.13 -3.96 8.14
C ILE A 145 -10.64 -4.28 8.09
N THR A 146 -11.04 -5.38 8.70
CA THR A 146 -12.45 -5.78 8.82
C THR A 146 -12.98 -5.41 10.19
N ILE A 147 -14.05 -4.62 10.22
CA ILE A 147 -14.71 -4.15 11.44
C ILE A 147 -16.00 -4.96 11.64
N LYS A 148 -16.11 -5.63 12.80
CA LYS A 148 -17.21 -6.52 13.16
C LYS A 148 -17.86 -6.11 14.47
N PRO A 149 -19.19 -6.15 14.64
CA PRO A 149 -19.80 -5.94 15.95
C PRO A 149 -19.51 -7.14 16.88
N LYS A 150 -19.14 -6.89 18.13
CA LYS A 150 -18.96 -7.92 19.15
C LYS A 150 -20.21 -7.98 20.03
N MET A 151 -21.02 -9.01 19.85
CA MET A 151 -22.22 -9.25 20.66
C MET A 151 -21.84 -9.91 22.00
N ILE A 152 -22.45 -9.48 23.11
CA ILE A 152 -22.45 -10.27 24.36
C ILE A 152 -23.81 -10.97 24.44
N ASP A 153 -23.79 -12.29 24.61
CA ASP A 153 -24.98 -13.04 25.01
C ASP A 153 -25.29 -12.77 26.48
N VAL A 154 -26.05 -11.70 26.73
CA VAL A 154 -26.80 -11.48 27.97
C VAL A 154 -28.28 -11.33 27.62
N GLU A 155 -29.18 -11.88 28.45
CA GLU A 155 -30.63 -11.70 28.34
C GLU A 155 -30.96 -10.21 28.17
N GLY A 156 -31.27 -9.80 26.94
CA GLY A 156 -31.45 -8.39 26.57
C GLY A 156 -30.56 -7.87 25.43
N GLY A 157 -29.63 -8.68 24.89
CA GLY A 157 -28.90 -8.36 23.64
C GLY A 157 -28.00 -7.13 23.73
N LYS A 158 -27.14 -7.05 24.76
CA LYS A 158 -26.13 -5.99 24.85
C LYS A 158 -24.93 -6.29 23.95
N ILE A 159 -24.41 -5.24 23.31
CA ILE A 159 -23.22 -5.28 22.45
C ILE A 159 -22.01 -4.89 23.30
N ASP A 160 -20.94 -5.68 23.27
CA ASP A 160 -19.68 -5.44 24.02
C ASP A 160 -18.78 -4.43 23.33
N GLY A 161 -19.04 -4.17 22.04
CA GLY A 161 -18.23 -3.30 21.21
C GLY A 161 -17.99 -3.87 19.82
N ILE A 162 -16.74 -3.81 19.37
CA ILE A 162 -16.32 -4.16 18.02
C ILE A 162 -15.09 -5.04 18.07
N THR A 163 -15.03 -6.02 17.18
CA THR A 163 -13.83 -6.79 16.88
C THR A 163 -13.23 -6.27 15.58
N VAL A 164 -11.94 -5.96 15.59
CA VAL A 164 -11.19 -5.59 14.40
C VAL A 164 -10.34 -6.79 14.00
N THR A 165 -10.51 -7.26 12.77
CA THR A 165 -9.65 -8.28 12.17
C THR A 165 -8.79 -7.62 11.12
N ILE A 166 -7.47 -7.71 11.27
CA ILE A 166 -6.53 -7.23 10.27
C ILE A 166 -6.04 -8.45 9.50
N ASP A 167 -6.37 -8.51 8.22
CA ASP A 167 -5.83 -9.49 7.29
C ASP A 167 -4.63 -8.88 6.58
N ASP A 168 -3.44 -9.42 6.84
CA ASP A 168 -2.16 -9.04 6.23
C ASP A 168 -1.70 -10.06 5.16
N SER A 169 -2.60 -10.94 4.70
CA SER A 169 -2.26 -11.98 3.74
C SER A 169 -1.85 -11.38 2.39
N VAL A 170 -0.66 -11.77 1.93
CA VAL A 170 -0.08 -11.30 0.66
C VAL A 170 -0.32 -12.36 -0.41
N THR A 171 -1.21 -12.08 -1.36
CA THR A 171 -1.30 -12.86 -2.61
C THR A 171 -0.31 -12.29 -3.63
N ILE A 172 0.80 -12.99 -3.83
CA ILE A 172 1.76 -12.69 -4.89
C ILE A 172 1.16 -13.17 -6.22
N GLN A 173 0.83 -12.24 -7.12
CA GLN A 173 0.49 -12.56 -8.50
C GLN A 173 1.69 -12.27 -9.40
N GLU A 174 2.26 -13.32 -9.98
CA GLU A 174 3.27 -13.20 -11.03
C GLU A 174 2.54 -13.04 -12.36
N TYR A 175 2.69 -11.88 -13.00
CA TYR A 175 2.22 -11.65 -14.37
C TYR A 175 3.39 -11.81 -15.33
N PRO A 176 3.53 -12.96 -16.00
CA PRO A 176 4.51 -13.09 -17.07
C PRO A 176 4.08 -12.20 -18.24
N ILE A 177 4.90 -11.21 -18.58
CA ILE A 177 4.74 -10.42 -19.80
C ILE A 177 5.57 -11.10 -20.88
N GLU A 178 4.91 -11.76 -21.83
CA GLU A 178 5.56 -12.24 -23.05
C GLU A 178 5.85 -11.05 -23.97
N ILE A 179 7.12 -10.86 -24.32
CA ILE A 179 7.54 -9.87 -25.30
C ILE A 179 7.46 -10.54 -26.69
N PRO A 180 6.67 -10.01 -27.64
CA PRO A 180 6.64 -10.53 -29.00
C PRO A 180 8.02 -10.43 -29.66
N ASP A 181 8.42 -11.45 -30.43
CA ASP A 181 9.72 -11.52 -31.10
C ASP A 181 10.03 -10.31 -32.00
N GLU A 182 9.01 -9.59 -32.48
CA GLU A 182 9.15 -8.35 -33.27
C GLU A 182 9.81 -7.18 -32.50
N PHE A 183 9.92 -7.26 -31.17
CA PHE A 183 10.60 -6.27 -30.33
C PHE A 183 12.02 -6.67 -29.92
N LEU A 184 12.49 -7.85 -30.34
CA LEU A 184 13.88 -8.25 -30.20
C LEU A 184 14.66 -7.69 -31.39
N PRO A 185 15.77 -6.95 -31.20
CA PRO A 185 16.59 -6.50 -32.32
C PRO A 185 17.12 -7.73 -33.06
N GLY A 186 16.65 -7.93 -34.29
CA GLY A 186 17.18 -8.95 -35.18
C GLY A 186 18.64 -8.63 -35.52
N GLU A 187 19.50 -9.65 -35.50
CA GLU A 187 20.76 -9.56 -36.25
C GLU A 187 20.40 -9.47 -37.73
N ASP A 188 20.75 -8.35 -38.37
CA ASP A 188 20.94 -8.35 -39.82
C ASP A 188 22.13 -9.27 -40.09
N THR A 189 21.86 -10.54 -40.42
CA THR A 189 22.85 -11.38 -41.08
C THR A 189 23.08 -10.78 -42.47
N GLU A 190 24.12 -9.96 -42.62
CA GLU A 190 24.72 -9.74 -43.93
C GLU A 190 25.19 -11.11 -44.45
N VAL A 191 24.41 -11.67 -45.36
CA VAL A 191 24.83 -12.82 -46.16
C VAL A 191 25.84 -12.28 -47.18
N GLY A 192 27.09 -12.71 -47.02
CA GLY A 192 28.21 -12.28 -47.85
C GLY A 192 28.03 -12.59 -49.34
N ASN A 193 28.74 -11.81 -50.15
CA ASN A 193 29.12 -12.16 -51.52
C ASN A 193 30.54 -12.76 -51.53
#